data_AF-J2ATE8-F1
#
_entry.id   AF-J2ATE8-F1
#
_cell.length_a   1.000
_cell.length_b   1.000
_cell.length_c   1.000
_cell.angle_alpha   90.00
_cell.angle_beta   90.00
_cell.angle_gamma   90.00
#
_symmetry.space_group_name_H-M   'P 1'
#
loop_
_entity.id
_entity.type
_entity.pdbx_description
1 polymer ?
#
loop_
_entity_poly.entity_id
_entity_poly.type
_entity_poly.pdbx_seq_one_letter_code
_entity_poly.pdbx_strand_id
1 'polypeptide(L)'
;MNTLHSLLDRLRRDRGGNFGIMSAILLPVLIGTAGVAIDYSNAILSKRELQEATDAGALAAATALANGTATNSAAAEALAKDFVSGQMANYVGTAAMDGIKAATSVNIDTSTTATSKSYKVTVNSSYALATTPFMGILGYKTMNVGASSSTTSGTNDTKSALSMELVLDQSGSMGDKTSTCATYNGTKCKTYVIKIDALKQAANALFTALNTADPDHSLVRTGAYSYNNGLIYNSNKTQIKSMSGMAWGTATTASYVSGITATGGTDATEPMRQATLSVQKAQDGSDVESVAHKAKGNKNVSRYIVLMTDGEMTGNTGEWQKTYDQNVRDQCDATKTAGIKIFTVAFMAPDKGKSLLQYCASPGGNYYEAETMEKLVASFTSIAQEATKALTLLTN
;
A
#
# COMPACT_ATOMS: atom_id res chain seq x y z
N MET A 1 23.26 -81.88 40.51
CA MET A 1 22.76 -80.59 41.03
C MET A 1 23.85 -79.57 41.40
N ASN A 2 25.15 -79.88 41.27
CA ASN A 2 26.24 -78.94 41.66
C ASN A 2 26.74 -77.99 40.55
N THR A 3 26.42 -78.23 39.28
CA THR A 3 26.89 -77.37 38.16
C THR A 3 26.06 -76.10 38.01
N LEU A 4 24.75 -76.15 38.29
CA LEU A 4 23.84 -74.98 38.28
C LEU A 4 24.17 -73.97 39.38
N HIS A 5 24.54 -74.43 40.56
CA HIS A 5 24.92 -73.55 41.67
C HIS A 5 26.20 -72.75 41.36
N SER A 6 27.19 -73.35 40.69
CA SER A 6 28.43 -72.64 40.34
C SER A 6 28.25 -71.58 39.24
N LEU A 7 27.29 -71.78 38.32
CA LEU A 7 26.96 -70.82 37.28
C LEU A 7 26.22 -69.59 37.85
N LEU A 8 25.31 -69.79 38.80
CA LEU A 8 24.58 -68.72 39.49
C LEU A 8 25.49 -67.87 40.39
N ASP A 9 26.45 -68.49 41.07
CA ASP A 9 27.40 -67.77 41.93
C ASP A 9 28.43 -66.98 41.11
N ARG A 10 28.75 -67.47 39.91
CA ARG A 10 29.61 -66.77 38.93
C ARG A 10 28.89 -65.58 38.29
N LEU A 11 27.59 -65.69 38.01
CA LEU A 11 26.72 -64.58 37.58
C LEU A 11 26.55 -63.51 38.68
N ARG A 12 26.41 -63.94 39.95
CA ARG A 12 26.26 -63.05 41.11
C ARG A 12 27.55 -62.28 41.44
N ARG A 13 28.72 -62.86 41.17
CA ARG A 13 30.03 -62.20 41.34
C ARG A 13 30.49 -61.41 40.12
N ASP A 14 29.74 -61.45 39.02
CA ASP A 14 30.09 -60.76 37.79
C ASP A 14 29.84 -59.25 37.91
N ARG A 15 30.90 -58.49 38.22
CA ARG A 15 30.86 -57.01 38.26
C ARG A 15 30.78 -56.39 36.86
N GLY A 16 30.88 -57.19 35.79
CA GLY A 16 30.66 -56.73 34.41
C GLY A 16 29.23 -56.24 34.16
N GLY A 17 28.26 -56.70 34.97
CA GLY A 17 26.85 -56.29 34.89
C GLY A 17 26.54 -54.89 35.45
N ASN A 18 27.48 -54.24 36.17
CA ASN A 18 27.24 -52.90 36.72
C ASN A 18 27.04 -51.87 35.61
N PHE A 19 27.72 -52.04 34.47
CA PHE A 19 27.47 -51.25 33.28
C PHE A 19 26.04 -51.47 32.76
N GLY A 20 25.59 -52.73 32.66
CA GLY A 20 24.23 -53.06 32.23
C GLY A 20 23.14 -52.50 33.14
N ILE A 21 23.34 -52.52 34.47
CA ILE A 21 22.39 -51.97 35.44
C ILE A 21 22.35 -50.44 35.37
N MET A 22 23.51 -49.77 35.32
CA MET A 22 23.57 -48.31 35.19
C MET A 22 23.00 -47.84 33.84
N SER A 23 23.31 -48.56 32.75
CA SER A 23 22.72 -48.31 31.43
C SER A 23 21.21 -48.54 31.43
N ALA A 24 20.70 -49.60 32.05
CA ALA A 24 19.27 -49.89 32.12
C ALA A 24 18.46 -48.83 32.89
N ILE A 25 19.07 -48.19 33.90
CA ILE A 25 18.44 -47.10 34.66
C ILE A 25 18.54 -45.76 33.91
N LEU A 26 19.66 -45.48 33.25
CA LEU A 26 19.87 -44.23 32.52
C LEU A 26 19.15 -44.17 31.17
N LEU A 27 18.95 -45.31 30.50
CA LEU A 27 18.36 -45.37 29.16
C LEU A 27 16.93 -44.77 29.12
N PRO A 28 15.99 -45.10 30.03
CA PRO A 28 14.69 -44.45 30.07
C PRO A 28 14.76 -42.94 30.33
N VAL A 29 15.71 -42.48 31.16
CA VAL A 29 15.89 -41.06 31.46
C VAL A 29 16.37 -40.31 30.22
N LEU A 30 17.36 -40.83 29.50
CA LEU A 30 17.88 -40.23 28.27
C LEU A 30 16.80 -40.19 27.17
N ILE A 31 16.07 -41.28 26.98
CA ILE A 31 14.96 -41.33 26.02
C ILE A 31 13.85 -40.34 26.41
N GLY A 32 13.51 -40.24 27.69
CA GLY A 32 12.54 -39.26 28.20
C GLY A 32 12.97 -37.82 27.92
N THR A 33 14.24 -37.47 28.17
CA THR A 33 14.76 -36.13 27.90
C THR A 33 14.79 -35.79 26.40
N ALA A 34 15.13 -36.76 25.55
CA ALA A 34 15.09 -36.59 24.10
C ALA A 34 13.64 -36.39 23.59
N GLY A 35 12.68 -37.14 24.13
CA GLY A 35 11.25 -36.96 23.83
C GLY A 35 10.76 -35.55 24.18
N VAL A 36 11.07 -35.06 25.39
CA VAL A 36 10.74 -33.70 25.81
C VAL A 36 11.37 -32.63 24.91
N ALA A 37 12.62 -32.83 24.48
CA ALA A 37 13.30 -31.89 23.60
C ALA A 37 12.62 -31.78 22.21
N ILE A 38 12.19 -32.90 21.64
CA ILE A 38 11.47 -32.95 20.36
C ILE A 38 10.10 -32.29 20.48
N ASP A 39 9.34 -32.63 21.52
CA ASP A 39 8.02 -32.04 21.77
C ASP A 39 8.10 -30.53 22.02
N TYR A 40 9.13 -30.07 22.72
CA TYR A 40 9.38 -28.64 22.92
C TYR A 40 9.72 -27.91 21.61
N SER A 41 10.55 -28.51 20.76
CA SER A 41 10.88 -27.95 19.45
C SER A 41 9.64 -27.86 18.55
N ASN A 42 8.83 -28.91 18.52
CA ASN A 42 7.57 -28.92 17.76
C ASN A 42 6.59 -27.87 18.29
N ALA A 43 6.50 -27.70 19.61
CA ALA A 43 5.63 -26.69 20.20
C ALA A 43 6.07 -25.26 19.88
N ILE A 44 7.37 -24.98 19.83
CA ILE A 44 7.89 -23.68 19.41
C ILE A 44 7.53 -23.42 17.94
N LEU A 45 7.71 -24.40 17.07
CA LEU A 45 7.36 -24.29 15.65
C LEU A 45 5.85 -24.04 15.49
N SER A 46 5.03 -24.89 16.10
CA SER A 46 3.57 -24.73 16.15
C SER A 46 3.12 -23.37 16.69
N LYS A 47 3.83 -22.81 17.67
CA LYS A 47 3.53 -21.48 18.23
C LYS A 47 3.80 -20.37 17.23
N ARG A 48 4.90 -20.45 16.47
CA ARG A 48 5.25 -19.46 15.44
C ARG A 48 4.25 -19.48 14.29
N GLU A 49 3.91 -20.67 13.80
CA GLU A 49 2.91 -20.84 12.74
C GLU A 49 1.54 -20.31 13.17
N LEU A 50 1.14 -20.58 14.41
CA LEU A 50 -0.12 -20.07 14.96
C LEU A 50 -0.08 -18.54 15.11
N GLN A 51 1.07 -17.96 15.49
CA GLN A 51 1.25 -16.50 15.55
C GLN A 51 1.09 -15.87 14.16
N GLU A 52 1.78 -16.39 13.16
CA GLU A 52 1.69 -15.91 11.77
C GLU A 52 0.25 -16.01 11.22
N ALA A 53 -0.43 -17.13 11.49
CA ALA A 53 -1.83 -17.31 11.12
C ALA A 53 -2.76 -16.30 11.83
N THR A 54 -2.54 -16.04 13.12
CA THR A 54 -3.33 -15.03 13.86
C THR A 54 -3.05 -13.61 13.40
N ASP A 55 -1.83 -13.25 13.03
CA ASP A 55 -1.46 -11.95 12.47
C ASP A 55 -2.15 -11.71 11.12
N ALA A 56 -2.11 -12.72 10.24
CA ALA A 56 -2.78 -12.67 8.94
C ALA A 56 -4.31 -12.57 9.09
N GLY A 57 -4.89 -13.34 10.01
CA GLY A 57 -6.33 -13.31 10.30
C GLY A 57 -6.79 -11.98 10.90
N ALA A 58 -6.01 -11.41 11.84
CA ALA A 58 -6.29 -10.11 12.42
C ALA A 58 -6.24 -9.01 11.36
N LEU A 59 -5.18 -8.96 10.54
CA LEU A 59 -5.02 -7.98 9.47
C LEU A 59 -6.12 -8.08 8.39
N ALA A 60 -6.48 -9.29 7.97
CA ALA A 60 -7.52 -9.52 6.98
C ALA A 60 -8.89 -9.03 7.46
N ALA A 61 -9.27 -9.38 8.69
CA ALA A 61 -10.52 -8.91 9.29
C ALA A 61 -10.53 -7.38 9.50
N ALA A 62 -9.41 -6.82 9.95
CA ALA A 62 -9.28 -5.39 10.17
C ALA A 62 -9.37 -4.61 8.84
N THR A 63 -8.77 -5.11 7.76
CA THR A 63 -8.86 -4.51 6.42
C THR A 63 -10.25 -4.63 5.83
N ALA A 64 -10.92 -5.77 6.02
CA ALA A 64 -12.28 -5.97 5.51
C ALA A 64 -13.30 -5.04 6.21
N LEU A 65 -13.09 -4.76 7.50
CA LEU A 65 -13.89 -3.79 8.24
C LEU A 65 -13.63 -2.35 7.78
N ALA A 66 -12.38 -1.97 7.50
CA ALA A 66 -12.05 -0.61 7.05
C ALA A 66 -12.49 -0.30 5.61
N ASN A 67 -12.37 -1.27 4.69
CA ASN A 67 -12.77 -1.08 3.30
C ASN A 67 -14.29 -1.28 3.07
N GLY A 68 -15.06 -1.57 4.12
CA GLY A 68 -16.51 -1.78 4.05
C GLY A 68 -16.93 -3.07 3.35
N THR A 69 -16.00 -4.00 3.09
CA THR A 69 -16.31 -5.31 2.48
C THR A 69 -16.92 -6.28 3.50
N ALA A 70 -16.55 -6.17 4.77
CA ALA A 70 -17.27 -6.82 5.87
C ALA A 70 -18.33 -5.85 6.42
N THR A 71 -19.61 -6.20 6.21
CA THR A 71 -20.74 -5.34 6.59
C THR A 71 -20.95 -5.26 8.11
N ASN A 72 -20.52 -6.27 8.87
CA ASN A 72 -20.73 -6.40 10.31
C ASN A 72 -19.53 -7.08 11.00
N SER A 73 -19.36 -6.88 12.31
CA SER A 73 -18.32 -7.54 13.13
C SER A 73 -18.37 -9.07 13.04
N ALA A 74 -19.56 -9.66 12.91
CA ALA A 74 -19.72 -11.11 12.73
C ALA A 74 -19.13 -11.63 11.41
N ALA A 75 -19.21 -10.83 10.33
CA ALA A 75 -18.63 -11.20 9.04
C ALA A 75 -17.09 -11.11 9.08
N ALA A 76 -16.56 -10.10 9.79
CA ALA A 76 -15.13 -9.96 10.01
C ALA A 76 -14.56 -11.04 10.94
N GLU A 77 -15.33 -11.46 11.95
CA GLU A 77 -14.97 -12.61 12.80
C GLU A 77 -14.91 -13.91 12.00
N ALA A 78 -15.91 -14.17 11.15
CA ALA A 78 -15.90 -15.34 10.27
C ALA A 78 -14.68 -15.33 9.34
N LEU A 79 -14.38 -14.16 8.75
CA LEU A 79 -13.23 -13.98 7.88
C LEU A 79 -11.90 -14.23 8.60
N ALA A 80 -11.71 -13.67 9.81
CA ALA A 80 -10.52 -13.94 10.63
C ALA A 80 -10.36 -15.44 10.93
N LYS A 81 -11.44 -16.12 11.33
CA LYS A 81 -11.43 -17.56 11.62
C LYS A 81 -11.07 -18.38 10.39
N ASP A 82 -11.62 -18.02 9.23
CA ASP A 82 -11.32 -18.70 7.97
C ASP A 82 -9.87 -18.50 7.55
N PHE A 83 -9.31 -17.27 7.68
CA PHE A 83 -7.90 -17.01 7.42
C PHE A 83 -6.96 -17.80 8.34
N VAL A 84 -7.21 -17.79 9.65
CA VAL A 84 -6.40 -18.57 10.62
C VAL A 84 -6.45 -20.06 10.28
N SER A 85 -7.64 -20.58 9.99
CA SER A 85 -7.80 -22.00 9.65
C SER A 85 -7.18 -22.37 8.31
N GLY A 86 -7.24 -21.48 7.32
CA GLY A 86 -6.66 -21.68 6.00
C GLY A 86 -5.13 -21.69 6.03
N GLN A 87 -4.51 -20.82 6.83
CA GLN A 87 -3.06 -20.83 7.05
C GLN A 87 -2.63 -22.09 7.81
N MET A 88 -3.42 -22.52 8.79
CA MET A 88 -3.12 -23.73 9.59
C MET A 88 -3.40 -25.05 8.85
N ALA A 89 -4.18 -25.04 7.75
CA ALA A 89 -4.63 -26.24 7.04
C ALA A 89 -3.48 -27.12 6.52
N ASN A 90 -2.31 -26.53 6.23
CA ASN A 90 -1.13 -27.27 5.77
C ASN A 90 -0.31 -27.90 6.91
N TYR A 91 -0.59 -27.52 8.16
CA TYR A 91 0.23 -27.88 9.33
C TYR A 91 -0.53 -28.76 10.34
N VAL A 92 -1.86 -28.84 10.24
CA VAL A 92 -2.71 -29.58 11.18
C VAL A 92 -3.69 -30.48 10.45
N GLY A 93 -4.03 -31.63 11.06
CA GLY A 93 -5.04 -32.53 10.52
C GLY A 93 -6.46 -31.94 10.60
N THR A 94 -7.38 -32.47 9.79
CA THR A 94 -8.78 -31.99 9.69
C THR A 94 -9.51 -31.89 11.04
N ALA A 95 -9.30 -32.85 11.95
CA ALA A 95 -9.90 -32.83 13.29
C ALA A 95 -9.33 -31.71 14.21
N ALA A 96 -8.07 -31.30 14.00
CA ALA A 96 -7.46 -30.20 14.73
C ALA A 96 -7.89 -28.84 14.17
N MET A 97 -8.26 -28.75 12.88
CA MET A 97 -8.80 -27.53 12.28
C MET A 97 -10.12 -27.09 12.91
N ASP A 98 -11.04 -28.03 13.19
CA ASP A 98 -12.31 -27.74 13.86
C ASP A 98 -12.07 -27.26 15.31
N GLY A 99 -11.09 -27.87 15.99
CA GLY A 99 -10.63 -27.44 17.31
C GLY A 99 -10.03 -26.03 17.30
N ILE A 100 -9.22 -25.70 16.30
CA ILE A 100 -8.65 -24.36 16.11
C ILE A 100 -9.75 -23.33 15.83
N LYS A 101 -10.70 -23.62 14.94
CA LYS A 101 -11.83 -22.71 14.67
C LYS A 101 -12.68 -22.44 15.91
N ALA A 102 -12.95 -23.48 16.71
CA ALA A 102 -13.74 -23.36 17.94
C ALA A 102 -12.99 -22.63 19.06
N ALA A 103 -11.67 -22.82 19.16
CA ALA A 103 -10.82 -22.19 20.17
C ALA A 103 -10.27 -20.82 19.74
N THR A 104 -10.52 -20.38 18.49
CA THR A 104 -10.17 -19.05 18.01
C THR A 104 -11.25 -18.06 18.44
N SER A 105 -10.92 -17.17 19.37
CA SER A 105 -11.76 -16.04 19.74
C SER A 105 -11.28 -14.77 19.03
N VAL A 106 -12.21 -14.10 18.35
CA VAL A 106 -11.95 -12.83 17.69
C VAL A 106 -12.73 -11.77 18.45
N ASN A 107 -12.02 -10.86 19.12
CA ASN A 107 -12.63 -9.73 19.79
C ASN A 107 -12.47 -8.49 18.91
N ILE A 108 -13.58 -7.84 18.57
CA ILE A 108 -13.61 -6.65 17.72
C ILE A 108 -14.11 -5.49 18.59
N ASP A 109 -13.19 -4.69 19.07
CA ASP A 109 -13.52 -3.47 19.78
C ASP A 109 -13.72 -2.34 18.76
N THR A 110 -14.94 -1.81 18.73
CA THR A 110 -15.34 -0.75 17.80
C THR A 110 -15.41 0.56 18.55
N SER A 111 -14.45 1.45 18.32
CA SER A 111 -14.53 2.82 18.83
C SER A 111 -15.14 3.71 17.75
N THR A 112 -16.31 4.27 18.05
CA THR A 112 -17.01 5.23 17.19
C THR A 112 -16.91 6.63 17.80
N THR A 113 -16.28 7.55 17.07
CA THR A 113 -16.37 8.99 17.33
C THR A 113 -17.24 9.64 16.26
N ALA A 114 -17.74 10.86 16.47
CA ALA A 114 -18.67 11.54 15.56
C ALA A 114 -18.22 11.66 14.09
N THR A 115 -16.93 11.41 13.79
CA THR A 115 -16.31 11.49 12.46
C THR A 115 -15.45 10.28 12.08
N SER A 116 -15.32 9.25 12.94
CA SER A 116 -14.39 8.12 12.71
C SER A 116 -14.89 6.80 13.30
N LYS A 117 -14.54 5.70 12.62
CA LYS A 117 -14.72 4.33 13.11
C LYS A 117 -13.36 3.64 13.14
N SER A 118 -12.92 3.20 14.32
CA SER A 118 -11.76 2.33 14.46
C SER A 118 -12.17 0.95 14.97
N TYR A 119 -11.60 -0.07 14.35
CA TYR A 119 -11.81 -1.47 14.65
C TYR A 119 -10.49 -2.06 15.15
N LYS A 120 -10.41 -2.28 16.46
CA LYS A 120 -9.33 -3.06 17.05
C LYS A 120 -9.73 -4.52 17.01
N VAL A 121 -9.10 -5.29 16.14
CA VAL A 121 -9.33 -6.73 15.99
C VAL A 121 -8.25 -7.46 16.76
N THR A 122 -8.65 -8.22 17.78
CA THR A 122 -7.78 -9.10 18.55
C THR A 122 -8.16 -10.54 18.24
N VAL A 123 -7.24 -11.31 17.68
CA VAL A 123 -7.42 -12.73 17.38
C VAL A 123 -6.60 -13.53 18.38
N ASN A 124 -7.27 -14.33 19.20
CA ASN A 124 -6.62 -15.31 20.07
C ASN A 124 -6.96 -16.69 19.53
N SER A 125 -5.96 -17.54 19.34
CA SER A 125 -6.17 -18.92 18.95
C SER A 125 -5.35 -19.83 19.85
N SER A 126 -5.89 -21.00 20.15
CA SER A 126 -5.16 -22.04 20.88
C SER A 126 -5.57 -23.41 20.38
N TYR A 127 -4.66 -24.38 20.40
CA TYR A 127 -4.99 -25.76 20.12
C TYR A 127 -4.12 -26.73 20.91
N ALA A 128 -4.68 -27.91 21.15
CA ALA A 128 -3.99 -29.02 21.79
C ALA A 128 -3.09 -29.71 20.76
N LEU A 129 -1.79 -29.45 20.82
CA LEU A 129 -0.78 -30.16 20.04
C LEU A 129 -0.63 -31.58 20.60
N ALA A 130 -0.73 -32.59 19.74
CA ALA A 130 -0.46 -33.97 20.12
C ALA A 130 1.04 -34.15 20.39
N THR A 131 1.36 -34.68 21.57
CA THR A 131 2.75 -34.95 21.96
C THR A 131 3.23 -36.28 21.37
N THR A 132 4.55 -36.47 21.27
CA THR A 132 5.12 -37.72 20.81
C THR A 132 4.75 -38.89 21.76
N PRO A 133 4.74 -40.14 21.26
CA PRO A 133 4.52 -41.32 22.10
C PRO A 133 5.45 -41.42 23.32
N PHE A 134 6.65 -40.81 23.23
CA PHE A 134 7.61 -40.75 24.34
C PHE A 134 7.10 -39.92 25.53
N MET A 135 6.40 -38.80 25.27
CA MET A 135 5.78 -37.98 26.31
C MET A 135 4.44 -38.58 26.77
N GLY A 136 3.77 -39.36 25.91
CA GLY A 136 2.61 -40.18 26.28
C GLY A 136 2.90 -41.23 27.35
N ILE A 137 4.12 -41.77 27.41
CA ILE A 137 4.60 -42.67 28.49
C ILE A 137 4.64 -41.95 29.84
N LEU A 138 4.88 -40.64 29.85
CA LEU A 138 4.90 -39.79 31.04
C LEU A 138 3.50 -39.26 31.43
N GLY A 139 2.44 -39.70 30.74
CA GLY A 139 1.06 -39.32 31.04
C GLY A 139 0.58 -38.02 30.37
N TYR A 140 1.45 -37.33 29.61
CA TYR A 140 1.10 -36.11 28.88
C TYR A 140 0.82 -36.43 27.41
N LYS A 141 -0.45 -36.48 27.04
CA LYS A 141 -0.91 -36.82 25.67
C LYS A 141 -1.07 -35.61 24.75
N THR A 142 -1.22 -34.42 25.31
CA THR A 142 -1.38 -33.17 24.58
C THR A 142 -0.74 -32.02 25.33
N MET A 143 -0.31 -31.00 24.59
CA MET A 143 0.21 -29.74 25.13
C MET A 143 -0.52 -28.57 24.47
N ASN A 144 -1.03 -27.63 25.26
CA ASN A 144 -1.78 -26.50 24.72
C ASN A 144 -0.81 -25.42 24.19
N VAL A 145 -0.95 -25.06 22.91
CA VAL A 145 -0.18 -23.99 22.28
C VAL A 145 -1.14 -22.85 21.96
N GLY A 146 -0.85 -21.66 22.48
CA GLY A 146 -1.66 -20.46 22.27
C GLY A 146 -0.87 -19.33 21.60
N ALA A 147 -1.56 -18.59 20.75
CA ALA A 147 -1.08 -17.35 20.14
C ALA A 147 -2.16 -16.27 20.23
N SER A 148 -1.71 -15.03 20.37
CA SER A 148 -2.57 -13.85 20.40
C SER A 148 -1.96 -12.79 19.51
N SER A 149 -2.76 -12.23 18.61
CA SER A 149 -2.40 -11.09 17.78
C SER A 149 -3.47 -10.00 17.91
N SER A 150 -3.05 -8.75 17.84
CA SER A 150 -3.97 -7.61 17.78
C SER A 150 -3.54 -6.64 16.70
N THR A 151 -4.45 -6.32 15.78
CA THR A 151 -4.25 -5.32 14.74
C THR A 151 -5.35 -4.26 14.83
N THR A 152 -5.01 -3.00 14.64
CA THR A 152 -6.00 -1.92 14.65
C THR A 152 -6.15 -1.33 13.27
N SER A 153 -7.34 -1.44 12.71
CA SER A 153 -7.71 -0.85 11.42
C SER A 153 -8.81 0.17 11.62
N GLY A 154 -8.64 1.36 11.11
CA GLY A 154 -9.62 2.41 11.35
C GLY A 154 -9.23 3.72 10.70
N THR A 155 -10.21 4.60 10.54
CA THR A 155 -9.93 6.01 10.33
C THR A 155 -9.43 6.58 11.65
N ASN A 156 -8.11 6.51 11.87
CA ASN A 156 -7.48 7.02 13.08
C ASN A 156 -7.81 8.52 13.25
N ASP A 157 -7.85 9.00 14.48
CA ASP A 157 -8.04 10.42 14.85
C ASP A 157 -6.93 11.35 14.30
N THR A 158 -5.96 10.76 13.59
CA THR A 158 -5.05 11.42 12.66
C THR A 158 -5.58 11.25 11.24
N LYS A 159 -6.54 12.07 10.84
CA LYS A 159 -6.95 12.24 9.44
C LYS A 159 -5.69 12.30 8.56
N SER A 160 -5.45 11.25 7.79
CA SER A 160 -4.39 11.27 6.79
C SER A 160 -4.97 11.97 5.59
N ALA A 161 -4.51 13.20 5.38
CA ALA A 161 -4.96 14.08 4.33
C ALA A 161 -4.00 13.98 3.14
N LEU A 162 -4.39 14.56 2.00
CA LEU A 162 -3.52 14.62 0.84
C LEU A 162 -3.51 16.01 0.20
N SER A 163 -2.33 16.37 -0.31
CA SER A 163 -2.09 17.53 -1.15
C SER A 163 -1.60 17.03 -2.50
N MET A 164 -2.26 17.42 -3.59
CA MET A 164 -1.91 17.00 -4.94
C MET A 164 -1.78 18.19 -5.87
N GLU A 165 -0.60 18.36 -6.48
CA GLU A 165 -0.38 19.34 -7.54
C GLU A 165 -0.29 18.63 -8.90
N LEU A 166 -1.07 19.09 -9.87
CA LEU A 166 -1.00 18.61 -11.25
C LEU A 166 -0.08 19.52 -12.06
N VAL A 167 0.89 18.94 -12.76
CA VAL A 167 1.78 19.65 -13.68
C VAL A 167 1.46 19.18 -15.10
N LEU A 168 0.69 20.00 -15.81
CA LEU A 168 -0.01 19.62 -17.02
C LEU A 168 0.56 20.30 -18.26
N ASP A 169 0.91 19.49 -19.25
CA ASP A 169 1.36 19.99 -20.55
C ASP A 169 0.19 20.64 -21.32
N GLN A 170 0.41 21.87 -21.76
CA GLN A 170 -0.48 22.61 -22.66
C GLN A 170 0.30 23.14 -23.87
N SER A 171 1.41 22.51 -24.23
CA SER A 171 2.20 22.82 -25.42
C SER A 171 1.41 22.63 -26.71
N GLY A 172 1.94 23.12 -27.83
CA GLY A 172 1.29 23.04 -29.13
C GLY A 172 1.00 21.60 -29.60
N SER A 173 1.83 20.62 -29.24
CA SER A 173 1.62 19.20 -29.56
C SER A 173 0.34 18.63 -28.93
N MET A 174 -0.09 19.17 -27.79
CA MET A 174 -1.36 18.82 -27.16
C MET A 174 -2.59 19.23 -27.99
N GLY A 175 -2.40 20.04 -29.04
CA GLY A 175 -3.43 20.36 -30.02
C GLY A 175 -3.65 19.26 -31.07
N ASP A 176 -2.78 18.24 -31.11
CA ASP A 176 -2.86 17.16 -32.09
C ASP A 176 -4.05 16.22 -31.84
N LYS A 177 -4.48 15.57 -32.92
CA LYS A 177 -5.58 14.60 -32.90
C LYS A 177 -5.11 13.30 -32.24
N THR A 178 -5.95 12.77 -31.36
CA THR A 178 -5.79 11.41 -30.83
C THR A 178 -6.28 10.37 -31.84
N SER A 179 -6.04 9.09 -31.56
CA SER A 179 -6.61 7.96 -32.30
C SER A 179 -8.11 7.75 -32.02
N THR A 180 -8.66 8.39 -30.98
CA THR A 180 -10.08 8.29 -30.59
C THR A 180 -10.93 9.29 -31.39
N CYS A 181 -12.05 8.82 -31.94
CA CYS A 181 -12.93 9.65 -32.75
C CYS A 181 -14.41 9.49 -32.41
N ALA A 182 -15.15 10.60 -32.39
CA ALA A 182 -16.60 10.58 -32.43
C ALA A 182 -17.09 10.12 -33.81
N THR A 183 -17.64 8.90 -33.86
CA THR A 183 -18.18 8.31 -35.08
C THR A 183 -19.51 8.96 -35.48
N TYR A 184 -19.63 9.36 -36.74
CA TYR A 184 -20.90 9.63 -37.40
C TYR A 184 -21.32 8.40 -38.21
N ASN A 185 -22.55 7.94 -37.97
CA ASN A 185 -23.19 6.83 -38.71
C ASN A 185 -22.42 5.49 -38.64
N GLY A 186 -21.82 5.18 -37.47
CA GLY A 186 -21.21 3.89 -37.17
C GLY A 186 -19.89 3.55 -37.90
N THR A 187 -19.47 4.33 -38.90
CA THR A 187 -18.31 3.97 -39.76
C THR A 187 -17.39 5.13 -40.15
N LYS A 188 -17.82 6.40 -40.04
CA LYS A 188 -16.98 7.56 -40.42
C LYS A 188 -16.65 8.45 -39.23
N CYS A 189 -15.36 8.70 -39.04
CA CYS A 189 -14.88 9.63 -38.03
C CYS A 189 -15.26 11.07 -38.39
N LYS A 190 -16.03 11.77 -37.54
CA LYS A 190 -16.48 13.16 -37.80
C LYS A 190 -15.57 14.20 -37.13
N THR A 191 -15.19 13.95 -35.88
CA THR A 191 -14.30 14.84 -35.11
C THR A 191 -13.40 13.98 -34.24
N TYR A 192 -12.10 14.10 -34.44
CA TYR A 192 -11.11 13.50 -33.54
C TYR A 192 -11.09 14.28 -32.23
N VAL A 193 -10.96 13.57 -31.11
CA VAL A 193 -10.66 14.21 -29.83
C VAL A 193 -9.22 14.69 -29.89
N ILE A 194 -8.97 15.96 -29.59
CA ILE A 194 -7.61 16.48 -29.50
C ILE A 194 -7.01 16.12 -28.14
N LYS A 195 -5.68 16.01 -28.06
CA LYS A 195 -5.00 15.52 -26.86
C LYS A 195 -5.32 16.33 -25.60
N ILE A 196 -5.43 17.65 -25.71
CA ILE A 196 -5.79 18.53 -24.60
C ILE A 196 -7.20 18.27 -24.06
N ASP A 197 -8.16 17.90 -24.91
CA ASP A 197 -9.52 17.56 -24.48
C ASP A 197 -9.58 16.17 -23.82
N ALA A 198 -8.73 15.23 -24.26
CA ALA A 198 -8.55 13.95 -23.58
C ALA A 198 -7.95 14.16 -22.17
N LEU A 199 -6.96 15.05 -22.04
CA LEU A 199 -6.37 15.42 -20.76
C LEU A 199 -7.41 16.03 -19.80
N LYS A 200 -8.24 16.96 -20.28
CA LYS A 200 -9.32 17.56 -19.47
C LYS A 200 -10.28 16.50 -18.91
N GLN A 201 -10.65 15.53 -19.73
CA GLN A 201 -11.52 14.42 -19.30
C GLN A 201 -10.84 13.50 -18.29
N ALA A 202 -9.56 13.17 -18.50
CA ALA A 202 -8.80 12.35 -17.57
C ALA A 202 -8.60 13.04 -16.21
N ALA A 203 -8.27 14.34 -16.22
CA ALA A 203 -8.20 15.14 -15.00
C ALA A 203 -9.56 15.18 -14.26
N ASN A 204 -10.66 15.36 -15.00
CA ASN A 204 -12.00 15.32 -14.40
C ASN A 204 -12.34 13.97 -13.75
N ALA A 205 -11.91 12.85 -14.35
CA ALA A 205 -12.07 11.53 -13.76
C ALA A 205 -11.28 11.39 -12.43
N LEU A 206 -10.04 11.91 -12.40
CA LEU A 206 -9.25 11.99 -11.16
C LEU A 206 -9.95 12.83 -10.10
N PHE A 207 -10.45 14.02 -10.48
CA PHE A 207 -11.17 14.89 -9.53
C PHE A 207 -12.45 14.26 -8.99
N THR A 208 -13.18 13.53 -9.84
CA THR A 208 -14.39 12.80 -9.42
C THR A 208 -14.06 11.72 -8.39
N ALA A 209 -12.99 10.96 -8.61
CA ALA A 209 -12.54 9.93 -7.67
C ALA A 209 -12.07 10.55 -6.34
N LEU A 210 -11.36 11.68 -6.38
CA LEU A 210 -10.97 12.42 -5.17
C LEU A 210 -12.18 12.97 -4.40
N ASN A 211 -13.18 13.54 -5.08
CA ASN A 211 -14.41 14.03 -4.45
C ASN A 211 -15.24 12.90 -3.84
N THR A 212 -15.22 11.71 -4.44
CA THR A 212 -15.88 10.53 -3.88
C THR A 212 -15.18 10.06 -2.60
N ALA A 213 -13.86 10.19 -2.53
CA ALA A 213 -13.07 9.83 -1.36
C ALA A 213 -13.13 10.87 -0.22
N ASP A 214 -13.34 12.15 -0.54
CA ASP A 214 -13.51 13.25 0.44
C ASP A 214 -14.71 14.15 0.07
N PRO A 215 -15.95 13.69 0.33
CA PRO A 215 -17.16 14.44 0.03
C PRO A 215 -17.27 15.77 0.80
N ASP A 216 -16.66 15.85 1.99
CA ASP A 216 -16.66 17.04 2.85
C ASP A 216 -15.54 18.04 2.51
N HIS A 217 -14.67 17.70 1.55
CA HIS A 217 -13.54 18.51 1.10
C HIS A 217 -12.64 18.99 2.25
N SER A 218 -12.42 18.13 3.25
CA SER A 218 -11.66 18.44 4.47
C SER A 218 -10.30 17.74 4.55
N LEU A 219 -10.04 16.79 3.65
CA LEU A 219 -8.86 15.95 3.60
C LEU A 219 -8.03 16.21 2.33
N VAL A 220 -8.68 16.55 1.23
CA VAL A 220 -8.04 16.70 -0.08
C VAL A 220 -7.86 18.17 -0.40
N ARG A 221 -6.62 18.54 -0.73
CA ARG A 221 -6.30 19.80 -1.39
C ARG A 221 -5.68 19.52 -2.74
N THR A 222 -6.13 20.25 -3.76
CA THR A 222 -5.57 20.13 -5.11
C THR A 222 -5.19 21.48 -5.67
N GLY A 223 -4.20 21.45 -6.55
CA GLY A 223 -3.75 22.57 -7.36
C GLY A 223 -3.29 22.07 -8.72
N ALA A 224 -3.16 22.97 -9.68
CA ALA A 224 -2.55 22.67 -10.95
C ALA A 224 -1.68 23.84 -11.44
N TYR A 225 -0.56 23.48 -12.05
CA TYR A 225 0.21 24.30 -12.96
C TYR A 225 0.06 23.73 -14.37
N SER A 226 -0.19 24.58 -15.36
CA SER A 226 0.00 24.17 -16.75
C SER A 226 1.20 24.88 -17.36
N TYR A 227 1.77 24.28 -18.39
CA TYR A 227 3.01 24.78 -18.98
C TYR A 227 3.08 24.58 -20.48
N ASN A 228 3.79 25.52 -21.10
CA ASN A 228 4.25 25.38 -22.47
C ASN A 228 5.76 25.61 -22.48
N ASN A 229 6.24 26.81 -22.83
CA ASN A 229 7.64 27.19 -22.67
C ASN A 229 7.89 27.76 -21.26
N GLY A 230 7.65 26.94 -20.24
CA GLY A 230 7.61 27.33 -18.83
C GLY A 230 6.23 27.81 -18.39
N LEU A 231 6.22 28.66 -17.36
CA LEU A 231 4.98 29.27 -16.84
C LEU A 231 4.52 30.44 -17.71
N ILE A 232 3.20 30.57 -17.88
CA ILE A 232 2.58 31.70 -18.56
C ILE A 232 2.32 32.80 -17.53
N TYR A 233 2.80 34.01 -17.81
CA TYR A 233 2.59 35.18 -16.97
C TYR A 233 1.61 36.18 -17.61
N ASN A 234 1.13 37.14 -16.81
CA ASN A 234 0.48 38.33 -17.35
C ASN A 234 1.47 39.18 -18.18
N SER A 235 0.94 40.16 -18.93
CA SER A 235 1.75 41.00 -19.82
C SER A 235 2.90 41.73 -19.11
N ASN A 236 2.76 41.99 -17.80
CA ASN A 236 3.76 42.67 -16.97
C ASN A 236 4.74 41.71 -16.28
N LYS A 237 4.62 40.39 -16.47
CA LYS A 237 5.40 39.34 -15.79
C LYS A 237 5.36 39.39 -14.26
N THR A 238 4.29 39.93 -13.68
CA THR A 238 4.15 40.06 -12.22
C THR A 238 3.32 38.93 -11.59
N GLN A 239 2.52 38.23 -12.40
CA GLN A 239 1.63 37.17 -11.90
C GLN A 239 1.63 35.97 -12.86
N ILE A 240 1.73 34.77 -12.29
CA ILE A 240 1.57 33.51 -13.01
C ILE A 240 0.08 33.35 -13.35
N LYS A 241 -0.22 33.21 -14.65
CA LYS A 241 -1.56 32.92 -15.16
C LYS A 241 -1.80 31.42 -15.32
N SER A 242 -0.74 30.64 -15.51
CA SER A 242 -0.84 29.19 -15.70
C SER A 242 -0.84 28.40 -14.39
N MET A 243 -1.67 28.82 -13.43
CA MET A 243 -1.88 28.11 -12.17
C MET A 243 -3.30 28.28 -11.62
N SER A 244 -3.80 27.28 -10.90
CA SER A 244 -5.04 27.39 -10.11
C SER A 244 -4.80 27.84 -8.65
N GLY A 245 -3.61 27.54 -8.12
CA GLY A 245 -3.34 27.57 -6.68
C GLY A 245 -3.99 26.40 -5.93
N MET A 246 -3.43 26.08 -4.76
CA MET A 246 -3.92 24.99 -3.90
C MET A 246 -5.20 25.37 -3.17
N ALA A 247 -6.27 24.61 -3.39
CA ALA A 247 -7.59 24.82 -2.78
C ALA A 247 -8.14 23.52 -2.17
N TRP A 248 -9.09 23.65 -1.24
CA TRP A 248 -9.82 22.51 -0.68
C TRP A 248 -10.74 21.88 -1.73
N GLY A 249 -10.73 20.55 -1.80
CA GLY A 249 -11.43 19.80 -2.83
C GLY A 249 -10.79 19.97 -4.22
N THR A 250 -11.60 19.82 -5.26
CA THR A 250 -11.13 19.80 -6.66
C THR A 250 -11.75 20.88 -7.54
N ALA A 251 -12.75 21.63 -7.06
CA ALA A 251 -13.54 22.54 -7.88
C ALA A 251 -12.69 23.65 -8.56
N THR A 252 -11.81 24.31 -7.80
CA THR A 252 -10.93 25.38 -8.32
C THR A 252 -10.00 24.83 -9.41
N THR A 253 -9.37 23.70 -9.13
CA THR A 253 -8.44 23.02 -10.04
C THR A 253 -9.15 22.51 -11.29
N ALA A 254 -10.34 21.91 -11.14
CA ALA A 254 -11.15 21.42 -12.25
C ALA A 254 -11.59 22.56 -13.19
N SER A 255 -12.03 23.69 -12.61
CA SER A 255 -12.38 24.89 -13.37
C SER A 255 -11.17 25.40 -14.17
N TYR A 256 -10.01 25.50 -13.53
CA TYR A 256 -8.77 25.89 -14.20
C TYR A 256 -8.39 24.94 -15.35
N VAL A 257 -8.35 23.63 -15.08
CA VAL A 257 -7.99 22.61 -16.09
C VAL A 257 -8.96 22.62 -17.27
N SER A 258 -10.25 22.87 -17.05
CA SER A 258 -11.22 22.95 -18.15
C SER A 258 -10.90 24.09 -19.14
N GLY A 259 -10.25 25.17 -18.66
CA GLY A 259 -9.91 26.37 -19.42
C GLY A 259 -8.57 26.33 -20.15
N ILE A 260 -7.73 25.30 -19.96
CA ILE A 260 -6.41 25.25 -20.61
C ILE A 260 -6.54 25.06 -22.13
N THR A 261 -5.59 25.60 -22.89
CA THR A 261 -5.55 25.52 -24.34
C THR A 261 -4.14 25.18 -24.82
N ALA A 262 -4.05 24.36 -25.87
CA ALA A 262 -2.77 23.93 -26.43
C ALA A 262 -2.10 25.08 -27.21
N THR A 263 -0.90 25.49 -26.79
CA THR A 263 -0.13 26.56 -27.45
C THR A 263 1.33 26.57 -27.04
N GLY A 264 2.22 26.98 -27.96
CA GLY A 264 3.64 27.20 -27.67
C GLY A 264 4.49 25.93 -27.65
N GLY A 265 5.70 26.03 -27.11
CA GLY A 265 6.63 24.92 -26.98
C GLY A 265 6.49 24.14 -25.67
N THR A 266 7.51 23.35 -25.30
CA THR A 266 7.42 22.41 -24.16
C THR A 266 8.64 22.50 -23.25
N ASP A 267 8.45 22.98 -22.02
CA ASP A 267 9.44 23.11 -20.95
C ASP A 267 8.71 23.07 -19.59
N ALA A 268 8.85 21.95 -18.89
CA ALA A 268 8.25 21.71 -17.58
C ALA A 268 9.12 22.18 -16.41
N THR A 269 10.29 22.79 -16.65
CA THR A 269 11.29 23.08 -15.61
C THR A 269 10.73 23.96 -14.49
N GLU A 270 10.34 25.18 -14.83
CA GLU A 270 9.81 26.14 -13.86
C GLU A 270 8.48 25.68 -13.22
N PRO A 271 7.51 25.12 -13.97
CA PRO A 271 6.29 24.53 -13.41
C PRO A 271 6.56 23.43 -12.38
N MET A 272 7.47 22.49 -12.67
CA MET A 272 7.84 21.42 -11.72
C MET A 272 8.46 21.97 -10.44
N ARG A 273 9.30 23.01 -10.58
CA ARG A 273 9.88 23.70 -9.43
C ARG A 273 8.80 24.36 -8.57
N GLN A 274 7.86 25.09 -9.17
CA GLN A 274 6.78 25.75 -8.43
C GLN A 274 5.82 24.75 -7.79
N ALA A 275 5.49 23.66 -8.49
CA ALA A 275 4.70 22.57 -7.94
C ALA A 275 5.38 21.92 -6.74
N THR A 276 6.71 21.78 -6.78
CA THR A 276 7.48 21.28 -5.63
C THR A 276 7.37 22.24 -4.46
N LEU A 277 7.59 23.54 -4.69
CA LEU A 277 7.55 24.56 -3.64
C LEU A 277 6.15 24.76 -3.03
N SER A 278 5.09 24.60 -3.82
CA SER A 278 3.71 24.78 -3.32
C SER A 278 3.32 23.70 -2.31
N VAL A 279 3.85 22.48 -2.46
CA VAL A 279 3.51 21.36 -1.58
C VAL A 279 4.66 20.95 -0.66
N GLN A 280 5.88 21.46 -0.80
CA GLN A 280 7.03 21.06 0.03
C GLN A 280 6.79 21.33 1.51
N LYS A 281 7.16 20.35 2.35
CA LYS A 281 7.11 20.49 3.81
C LYS A 281 8.29 21.34 4.32
N ALA A 282 8.01 22.39 5.07
CA ALA A 282 9.03 23.10 5.83
C ALA A 282 9.43 22.27 7.08
N GLN A 283 10.69 22.34 7.49
CA GLN A 283 11.18 21.58 8.65
C GLN A 283 10.44 21.95 9.95
N ASP A 284 10.06 23.21 10.10
CA ASP A 284 9.28 23.74 11.23
C ASP A 284 7.76 23.63 11.04
N GLY A 285 7.30 23.13 9.88
CA GLY A 285 5.89 23.03 9.52
C GLY A 285 5.20 24.37 9.28
N SER A 286 5.96 25.45 9.05
CA SER A 286 5.43 26.78 8.72
C SER A 286 4.95 26.92 7.28
N ASP A 287 5.14 25.91 6.45
CA ASP A 287 4.68 25.92 5.05
C ASP A 287 3.16 26.06 4.97
N VAL A 288 2.72 26.75 3.90
CA VAL A 288 1.31 27.08 3.65
C VAL A 288 0.42 25.83 3.73
N GLU A 289 0.91 24.72 3.19
CA GLU A 289 0.14 23.49 3.09
C GLU A 289 0.01 22.77 4.43
N SER A 290 1.11 22.63 5.19
CA SER A 290 1.06 22.14 6.58
C SER A 290 0.14 22.98 7.46
N VAL A 291 0.20 24.31 7.35
CA VAL A 291 -0.66 25.23 8.12
C VAL A 291 -2.13 25.06 7.74
N ALA A 292 -2.43 24.98 6.44
CA ALA A 292 -3.80 24.77 5.96
C ALA A 292 -4.39 23.44 6.47
N HIS A 293 -3.63 22.34 6.37
CA HIS A 293 -4.05 21.04 6.86
C HIS A 293 -4.22 21.02 8.38
N LYS A 294 -3.31 21.64 9.13
CA LYS A 294 -3.40 21.76 10.59
C LYS A 294 -4.66 22.51 11.02
N ALA A 295 -5.06 23.56 10.29
CA ALA A 295 -6.29 24.30 10.56
C ALA A 295 -7.58 23.45 10.39
N LYS A 296 -7.52 22.38 9.58
CA LYS A 296 -8.60 21.37 9.44
C LYS A 296 -8.44 20.15 10.36
N GLY A 297 -7.45 20.16 11.26
CA GLY A 297 -7.17 19.07 12.18
C GLY A 297 -6.40 17.89 11.56
N ASN A 298 -5.88 18.05 10.34
CA ASN A 298 -5.11 17.01 9.66
C ASN A 298 -3.66 17.03 10.17
N LYS A 299 -3.19 15.89 10.69
CA LYS A 299 -1.84 15.77 11.30
C LYS A 299 -0.84 15.10 10.36
N ASN A 300 -1.32 14.20 9.50
CA ASN A 300 -0.51 13.51 8.50
C ASN A 300 -1.00 13.95 7.12
N VAL A 301 -0.08 14.34 6.24
CA VAL A 301 -0.41 14.81 4.89
C VAL A 301 0.53 14.14 3.90
N SER A 302 -0.04 13.36 2.99
CA SER A 302 0.69 12.81 1.86
C SER A 302 0.73 13.83 0.73
N ARG A 303 1.92 14.06 0.16
CA ARG A 303 2.16 15.09 -0.86
C ARG A 303 2.48 14.44 -2.19
N TYR A 304 1.74 14.82 -3.22
CA TYR A 304 1.80 14.23 -4.54
C TYR A 304 1.99 15.29 -5.62
N ILE A 305 2.75 14.94 -6.65
CA ILE A 305 2.78 15.66 -7.93
C ILE A 305 2.40 14.69 -9.04
N VAL A 306 1.53 15.13 -9.94
CA VAL A 306 1.18 14.41 -11.17
C VAL A 306 1.75 15.17 -12.36
N LEU A 307 2.85 14.70 -12.92
CA LEU A 307 3.47 15.29 -14.11
C LEU A 307 2.99 14.57 -15.37
N MET A 308 2.54 15.32 -16.36
CA MET A 308 2.06 14.77 -17.63
C MET A 308 2.66 15.55 -18.80
N THR A 309 3.04 14.84 -19.87
CA THR A 309 3.41 15.40 -21.18
C THR A 309 3.05 14.44 -22.32
N ASP A 310 2.83 14.99 -23.51
CA ASP A 310 2.69 14.24 -24.76
C ASP A 310 3.93 14.31 -25.67
N GLY A 311 5.02 14.90 -25.17
CA GLY A 311 6.10 15.36 -26.02
C GLY A 311 7.48 15.35 -25.37
N GLU A 312 8.43 15.88 -26.13
CA GLU A 312 9.81 16.10 -25.73
C GLU A 312 9.96 17.50 -25.14
N MET A 313 10.93 17.71 -24.24
CA MET A 313 11.26 19.06 -23.77
C MET A 313 11.97 19.83 -24.89
N THR A 314 11.23 20.71 -25.57
CA THR A 314 11.67 21.44 -26.77
C THR A 314 12.00 22.91 -26.53
N GLY A 315 11.64 23.47 -25.37
CA GLY A 315 11.60 24.92 -25.17
C GLY A 315 10.78 25.58 -26.28
N ASN A 316 11.24 26.71 -26.83
CA ASN A 316 10.56 27.38 -27.95
C ASN A 316 11.14 27.00 -29.33
N THR A 317 11.91 25.91 -29.41
CA THR A 317 12.66 25.56 -30.63
C THR A 317 11.95 24.56 -31.55
N GLY A 318 10.97 23.81 -31.02
CA GLY A 318 10.28 22.75 -31.74
C GLY A 318 11.07 21.44 -31.87
N GLU A 319 12.32 21.40 -31.42
CA GLU A 319 13.17 20.20 -31.36
C GLU A 319 13.58 19.90 -29.92
N TRP A 320 13.84 18.62 -29.60
CA TRP A 320 14.27 18.24 -28.25
C TRP A 320 15.58 18.91 -27.86
N GLN A 321 15.60 19.44 -26.64
CA GLN A 321 16.72 20.14 -26.07
C GLN A 321 17.20 19.42 -24.81
N LYS A 322 18.43 18.92 -24.86
CA LYS A 322 19.05 18.21 -23.74
C LYS A 322 19.06 19.02 -22.44
N THR A 323 19.25 20.33 -22.51
CA THR A 323 19.29 21.20 -21.33
C THR A 323 17.94 21.28 -20.63
N TYR A 324 16.83 21.48 -21.37
CA TYR A 324 15.50 21.51 -20.75
C TYR A 324 15.11 20.14 -20.18
N ASP A 325 15.44 19.05 -20.90
CA ASP A 325 15.25 17.69 -20.40
C ASP A 325 15.97 17.45 -19.06
N GLN A 326 17.26 17.81 -19.00
CA GLN A 326 18.05 17.68 -17.77
C GLN A 326 17.52 18.55 -16.64
N ASN A 327 17.14 19.80 -16.92
CA ASN A 327 16.61 20.69 -15.89
C ASN A 327 15.32 20.12 -15.25
N VAL A 328 14.44 19.49 -16.04
CA VAL A 328 13.24 18.83 -15.52
C VAL A 328 13.62 17.63 -14.64
N ARG A 329 14.62 16.82 -15.06
CA ARG A 329 15.13 15.70 -14.24
C ARG A 329 15.66 16.18 -12.90
N ASP A 330 16.42 17.26 -12.90
CA ASP A 330 16.97 17.85 -11.68
C ASP A 330 15.85 18.33 -10.75
N GLN A 331 14.77 18.90 -11.29
CA GLN A 331 13.59 19.24 -10.49
C GLN A 331 12.91 17.98 -9.93
N CYS A 332 12.74 16.92 -10.72
CA CYS A 332 12.17 15.66 -10.24
C CYS A 332 13.00 15.06 -9.09
N ASP A 333 14.33 15.17 -9.12
CA ASP A 333 15.19 14.71 -8.02
C ASP A 333 15.04 15.58 -6.78
N ALA A 334 14.94 16.90 -6.94
CA ALA A 334 14.65 17.82 -5.83
C ALA A 334 13.29 17.50 -5.19
N THR A 335 12.26 17.25 -6.00
CA THR A 335 10.92 16.86 -5.54
C THR A 335 10.94 15.55 -4.75
N LYS A 336 11.60 14.50 -5.27
CA LYS A 336 11.74 13.21 -4.58
C LYS A 336 12.50 13.37 -3.25
N THR A 337 13.55 14.18 -3.25
CA THR A 337 14.34 14.49 -2.05
C THR A 337 13.51 15.22 -0.99
N ALA A 338 12.56 16.06 -1.41
CA ALA A 338 11.60 16.71 -0.52
C ALA A 338 10.52 15.76 0.05
N GLY A 339 10.57 14.45 -0.27
CA GLY A 339 9.63 13.44 0.21
C GLY A 339 8.26 13.50 -0.48
N ILE A 340 8.18 14.12 -1.65
CA ILE A 340 6.96 14.23 -2.46
C ILE A 340 6.94 13.07 -3.47
N LYS A 341 5.82 12.34 -3.53
CA LYS A 341 5.66 11.24 -4.49
C LYS A 341 5.24 11.80 -5.85
N ILE A 342 5.93 11.41 -6.91
CA ILE A 342 5.68 11.84 -8.29
C ILE A 342 5.02 10.70 -9.06
N PHE A 343 3.82 10.96 -9.55
CA PHE A 343 3.17 10.20 -10.60
C PHE A 343 3.45 10.85 -11.95
N THR A 344 3.72 10.04 -12.96
CA THR A 344 3.99 10.55 -14.31
C THR A 344 3.11 9.87 -15.35
N VAL A 345 2.59 10.64 -16.30
CA VAL A 345 1.75 10.11 -17.39
C VAL A 345 2.31 10.55 -18.73
N ALA A 346 2.79 9.57 -19.52
CA ALA A 346 3.21 9.76 -20.90
C ALA A 346 2.01 9.52 -21.81
N PHE A 347 1.55 10.56 -22.52
CA PHE A 347 0.38 10.45 -23.39
C PHE A 347 0.74 10.56 -24.86
N MET A 348 0.77 9.43 -25.59
CA MET A 348 1.21 9.40 -26.99
C MET A 348 2.57 10.10 -27.19
N ALA A 349 3.44 10.00 -26.18
CA ALA A 349 4.71 10.71 -26.13
C ALA A 349 5.81 9.95 -26.89
N PRO A 350 6.80 10.62 -27.49
CA PRO A 350 7.97 9.99 -28.08
C PRO A 350 8.94 9.46 -27.02
N ASP A 351 9.93 8.66 -27.45
CA ASP A 351 10.82 7.91 -26.56
C ASP A 351 11.58 8.76 -25.53
N LYS A 352 12.02 9.97 -25.89
CA LYS A 352 12.71 10.85 -24.92
C LYS A 352 11.75 11.41 -23.88
N GLY A 353 10.52 11.76 -24.29
CA GLY A 353 9.44 12.15 -23.37
C GLY A 353 9.10 11.01 -22.40
N LYS A 354 8.96 9.78 -22.91
CA LYS A 354 8.77 8.58 -22.09
C LYS A 354 9.93 8.39 -21.11
N SER A 355 11.18 8.47 -21.58
CA SER A 355 12.38 8.33 -20.75
C SER A 355 12.47 9.37 -19.63
N LEU A 356 12.08 10.62 -19.91
CA LEU A 356 12.02 11.68 -18.92
C LEU A 356 10.99 11.36 -17.82
N LEU A 357 9.78 10.98 -18.22
CA LEU A 357 8.71 10.66 -17.29
C LEU A 357 9.02 9.40 -16.45
N GLN A 358 9.59 8.35 -17.05
CA GLN A 358 10.04 7.17 -16.31
C GLN A 358 11.07 7.51 -15.23
N TYR A 359 11.98 8.45 -15.51
CA TYR A 359 12.98 8.91 -14.54
C TYR A 359 12.36 9.74 -13.40
N CYS A 360 11.39 10.58 -13.75
CA CYS A 360 10.70 11.43 -12.79
C CYS A 360 9.77 10.64 -11.87
N ALA A 361 9.15 9.55 -12.35
CA ALA A 361 8.27 8.72 -11.56
C ALA A 361 8.95 8.23 -10.28
N SER A 362 8.24 8.34 -9.15
CA SER A 362 8.69 7.71 -7.92
C SER A 362 8.65 6.17 -8.03
N PRO A 363 9.46 5.43 -7.27
CA PRO A 363 9.42 3.97 -7.26
C PRO A 363 8.05 3.39 -6.87
N GLY A 364 7.72 2.19 -7.36
CA GLY A 364 6.47 1.49 -7.00
C GLY A 364 5.33 1.60 -8.02
N GLY A 365 5.64 1.75 -9.30
CA GLY A 365 4.62 1.74 -10.37
C GLY A 365 3.95 3.08 -10.64
N ASN A 366 4.60 4.21 -10.32
CA ASN A 366 4.03 5.55 -10.50
C ASN A 366 4.22 6.13 -11.93
N TYR A 367 4.67 5.31 -12.89
CA TYR A 367 4.77 5.66 -14.31
C TYR A 367 3.60 5.03 -15.08
N TYR A 368 2.91 5.84 -15.87
CA TYR A 368 1.80 5.43 -16.71
C TYR A 368 2.03 5.85 -18.14
N GLU A 369 1.67 4.97 -19.07
CA GLU A 369 1.76 5.20 -20.50
C GLU A 369 0.39 5.01 -21.15
N ALA A 370 -0.06 6.03 -21.84
CA ALA A 370 -1.37 6.08 -22.46
C ALA A 370 -1.23 6.40 -23.96
N GLU A 371 -1.59 5.44 -24.80
CA GLU A 371 -1.61 5.61 -26.27
C GLU A 371 -3.03 5.90 -26.80
N THR A 372 -4.03 5.90 -25.90
CA THR A 372 -5.43 6.21 -26.21
C THR A 372 -6.06 7.02 -25.09
N MET A 373 -7.17 7.71 -25.39
CA MET A 373 -7.91 8.50 -24.40
C MET A 373 -8.41 7.63 -23.23
N GLU A 374 -8.88 6.42 -23.50
CA GLU A 374 -9.41 5.51 -22.49
C GLU A 374 -8.31 5.09 -21.50
N LYS A 375 -7.11 4.81 -22.02
CA LYS A 375 -5.93 4.53 -21.18
C LYS A 375 -5.49 5.74 -20.37
N LEU A 376 -5.61 6.94 -20.93
CA LEU A 376 -5.31 8.19 -20.22
C LEU A 376 -6.25 8.37 -19.02
N VAL A 377 -7.56 8.24 -19.24
CA VAL A 377 -8.58 8.29 -18.19
C VAL A 377 -8.35 7.20 -17.13
N ALA A 378 -8.03 5.97 -17.55
CA ALA A 378 -7.72 4.88 -16.64
C ALA A 378 -6.47 5.14 -15.79
N SER A 379 -5.45 5.78 -16.38
CA SER A 379 -4.21 6.16 -15.66
C SER A 379 -4.50 7.17 -14.57
N PHE A 380 -5.24 8.24 -14.89
CA PHE A 380 -5.66 9.26 -13.91
C PHE A 380 -6.57 8.69 -12.82
N THR A 381 -7.45 7.75 -13.17
CA THR A 381 -8.28 7.02 -12.19
C THR A 381 -7.43 6.17 -11.25
N SER A 382 -6.43 5.46 -11.78
CA SER A 382 -5.51 4.63 -10.99
C SER A 382 -4.66 5.48 -10.04
N ILE A 383 -4.19 6.64 -10.50
CA ILE A 383 -3.48 7.62 -9.66
C ILE A 383 -4.36 8.09 -8.51
N ALA A 384 -5.63 8.43 -8.79
CA ALA A 384 -6.57 8.84 -7.75
C ALA A 384 -6.79 7.73 -6.70
N GLN A 385 -6.97 6.48 -7.14
CA GLN A 385 -7.10 5.33 -6.25
C GLN A 385 -5.85 5.10 -5.39
N GLU A 386 -4.66 5.23 -5.96
CA GLU A 386 -3.41 5.10 -5.21
C GLU A 386 -3.22 6.23 -4.21
N ALA A 387 -3.54 7.47 -4.59
CA ALA A 387 -3.44 8.63 -3.71
C ALA A 387 -4.45 8.56 -2.55
N THR A 388 -5.67 8.06 -2.78
CA THR A 388 -6.69 7.97 -1.74
C THR A 388 -6.48 6.83 -0.75
N LYS A 389 -5.64 5.83 -1.07
CA LYS A 389 -5.16 4.86 -0.05
C LYS A 389 -4.48 5.55 1.13
N ALA A 390 -3.86 6.72 0.91
CA ALA A 390 -3.30 7.48 2.02
C ALA A 390 -4.36 7.98 3.00
N LEU A 391 -5.64 8.05 2.63
CA LEU A 391 -6.73 8.46 3.53
C LEU A 391 -7.10 7.35 4.53
N THR A 392 -6.77 6.08 4.25
CA THR A 392 -7.08 4.93 5.10
C THR A 392 -5.79 4.36 5.73
N LEU A 393 -5.52 4.68 6.99
CA LEU A 393 -4.32 4.22 7.69
C LEU A 393 -4.55 2.84 8.33
N LEU A 394 -3.66 1.88 8.08
CA LEU A 394 -3.55 0.61 8.82
C LEU A 394 -2.37 0.73 9.81
N THR A 395 -2.59 0.47 11.09
CA THR A 395 -1.52 0.38 12.11
C THR A 395 -1.49 -1.02 12.70
N ASN A 396 -0.43 -1.76 12.38
CA ASN A 396 -0.12 -3.06 13.01
C ASN A 396 0.50 -2.85 14.39
#